data_AF-A0A016S863-F1
#
_entry.id   AF-A0A016S863-F1
#
_cell.length_a   1.000
_cell.length_b   1.000
_cell.length_c   1.000
_cell.angle_alpha   90.00
_cell.angle_beta   90.00
_cell.angle_gamma   90.00
#
_symmetry.space_group_name_H-M   'P 1'
#
loop_
_entity.id
_entity.type
_entity.pdbx_description
1 polymer ?
#
loop_
_entity_poly.entity_id
_entity_poly.type
_entity_poly.pdbx_seq_one_letter_code
_entity_poly.pdbx_strand_id
1 'polypeptide(L)'
;MVLRHVWLVPVMAVGCTLIGIFSGYIIGAAKGHFPAILPFISDGGSFYPGASIFAQFLNMASFFFVIVFYMRHRQAVEYYGHRLNWEQTAWRKVSLTLMWVGIASTIGVTIVANFRASSEFSLELRSFTFK
;
A
#
# COMPACT_ATOMS: atom_id res chain seq x y z
N MET A 1 -5.57 -17.54 24.06
CA MET A 1 -6.06 -17.53 22.67
C MET A 1 -5.60 -16.27 21.93
N VAL A 2 -4.30 -16.15 21.63
CA VAL A 2 -3.74 -14.97 20.93
C VAL A 2 -3.91 -15.05 19.41
N LEU A 3 -4.12 -16.24 18.84
CA LEU A 3 -4.34 -16.42 17.40
C LEU A 3 -5.76 -16.10 16.91
N ARG A 4 -6.73 -15.78 17.78
CA ARG A 4 -8.13 -15.55 17.36
C ARG A 4 -8.32 -14.26 16.55
N HIS A 5 -7.47 -13.26 16.77
CA HIS A 5 -7.58 -11.94 16.14
C HIS A 5 -6.59 -11.72 14.98
N VAL A 6 -5.93 -12.78 14.50
CA VAL A 6 -4.94 -12.71 13.41
C VAL A 6 -5.56 -12.17 12.11
N TRP A 7 -6.88 -12.33 11.93
CA TRP A 7 -7.62 -11.78 10.80
C TRP A 7 -7.79 -10.25 10.84
N LEU A 8 -7.60 -9.59 11.99
CA LEU A 8 -7.71 -8.12 12.06
C LEU A 8 -6.61 -7.43 11.24
N VAL A 9 -5.40 -8.00 11.20
CA VAL A 9 -4.26 -7.38 10.51
C VAL A 9 -4.51 -7.20 9.00
N PRO A 10 -4.94 -8.22 8.23
CA PRO A 10 -5.26 -8.02 6.82
C PRO A 10 -6.48 -7.12 6.60
N VAL A 11 -7.46 -7.14 7.50
CA VAL A 11 -8.62 -6.23 7.42
C VAL A 11 -8.18 -4.77 7.59
N MET A 12 -7.30 -4.51 8.54
CA MET A 12 -6.73 -3.17 8.76
C MET A 12 -5.89 -2.72 7.56
N ALA A 13 -5.09 -3.60 6.96
CA ALA A 13 -4.32 -3.29 5.75
C ALA A 13 -5.22 -2.86 4.57
N VAL A 14 -6.30 -3.63 4.32
CA VAL A 14 -7.29 -3.32 3.28
C VAL A 14 -8.09 -2.06 3.62
N GLY A 15 -8.47 -1.89 4.88
CA GLY A 15 -9.15 -0.69 5.36
C GLY A 15 -8.33 0.58 5.13
N CYS A 16 -7.05 0.57 5.51
CA CYS A 16 -6.15 1.69 5.29
C CYS A 16 -5.96 2.01 3.80
N THR A 17 -5.85 1.00 2.94
CA THR A 17 -5.75 1.24 1.48
C THR A 17 -7.03 1.84 0.89
N LEU A 18 -8.20 1.31 1.28
CA LEU A 18 -9.49 1.86 0.84
C LEU A 18 -9.68 3.30 1.32
N ILE A 19 -9.42 3.58 2.59
CA ILE A 19 -9.51 4.94 3.16
C ILE A 19 -8.57 5.89 2.41
N GLY A 20 -7.36 5.44 2.09
CA GLY A 20 -6.44 6.18 1.23
C GLY A 20 -7.11 6.55 -0.10
N ILE A 21 -7.53 5.56 -0.88
CA ILE A 21 -8.13 5.77 -2.22
C ILE A 21 -9.35 6.71 -2.15
N PHE A 22 -10.26 6.48 -1.21
CA PHE A 22 -11.45 7.32 -1.06
C PHE A 22 -11.11 8.75 -0.59
N SER A 23 -10.11 8.92 0.27
CA SER A 23 -9.69 10.26 0.71
C SER A 23 -9.18 11.12 -0.45
N GLY A 24 -8.40 10.53 -1.37
CA GLY A 24 -7.95 11.22 -2.59
C GLY A 24 -9.13 11.59 -3.50
N TYR A 25 -10.08 10.67 -3.67
CA TYR A 25 -11.28 10.90 -4.47
C TYR A 25 -12.16 12.03 -3.92
N ILE A 26 -12.50 11.99 -2.62
CA ILE A 26 -13.39 12.97 -1.99
C ILE A 26 -12.78 14.37 -2.06
N ILE A 27 -11.48 14.51 -1.80
CA ILE A 27 -10.79 15.81 -1.81
C ILE A 27 -10.64 16.34 -3.24
N GLY A 28 -10.33 15.47 -4.21
CA GLY A 28 -10.25 15.85 -5.62
C GLY A 28 -11.59 16.30 -6.20
N ALA A 29 -12.67 15.58 -5.88
CA ALA A 29 -14.03 15.94 -6.27
C ALA A 29 -14.51 17.24 -5.60
N ALA A 30 -14.24 17.41 -4.30
CA ALA A 30 -14.63 18.61 -3.55
C ALA A 30 -13.94 19.89 -4.06
N LYS A 31 -12.72 19.78 -4.58
CA LYS A 31 -11.97 20.90 -5.17
C LYS A 31 -12.20 21.09 -6.66
N GLY A 32 -12.98 20.23 -7.31
CA GLY A 32 -13.28 20.32 -8.75
C GLY A 32 -12.07 20.10 -9.66
N HIS A 33 -11.03 19.40 -9.19
CA HIS A 33 -9.80 19.20 -9.97
C HIS A 33 -9.97 18.23 -11.14
N PHE A 34 -10.97 17.33 -11.09
CA PHE A 34 -11.26 16.30 -12.10
C PHE A 34 -12.76 16.02 -12.17
N PRO A 35 -13.28 15.48 -13.29
CA PRO A 35 -14.67 15.07 -13.39
C PRO A 35 -15.00 14.02 -12.32
N ALA A 36 -16.13 14.20 -11.63
CA ALA A 36 -16.57 13.32 -10.54
C ALA A 36 -16.91 11.88 -11.00
N ILE A 37 -16.98 11.64 -12.32
CA ILE A 37 -17.22 10.32 -12.88
C ILE A 37 -15.86 9.70 -13.21
N LEU A 38 -15.42 8.75 -12.37
CA LEU A 38 -14.23 7.90 -12.56
C LEU A 38 -12.88 8.64 -12.77
N PRO A 39 -12.45 9.51 -11.85
CA PRO A 39 -11.09 10.04 -11.89
C PRO A 39 -10.05 8.94 -11.61
N PHE A 40 -8.86 9.04 -12.22
CA PHE A 40 -7.80 8.07 -11.97
C PHE A 40 -7.29 8.20 -10.52
N ILE A 41 -6.91 7.08 -9.90
CA ILE A 41 -6.36 7.10 -8.52
C ILE A 41 -5.09 7.96 -8.44
N SER A 42 -4.33 8.06 -9.54
CA SER A 42 -3.16 8.94 -9.67
C SER A 42 -3.50 10.41 -9.42
N ASP A 43 -4.68 10.84 -9.83
CA ASP A 43 -5.12 12.24 -9.83
C ASP A 43 -5.46 12.74 -8.42
N GLY A 44 -5.99 11.83 -7.58
CA GLY A 44 -6.20 12.10 -6.14
C GLY A 44 -4.89 12.32 -5.37
N GLY A 45 -3.77 11.82 -5.90
CA GLY A 45 -2.42 11.98 -5.35
C GLY A 45 -1.66 13.21 -5.85
N SER A 46 -2.21 14.00 -6.78
CA SER A 46 -1.48 15.09 -7.45
C SER A 46 -1.53 16.44 -6.71
N PHE A 47 -2.54 16.67 -5.87
CA PHE A 47 -2.79 17.99 -5.27
C PHE A 47 -2.76 18.00 -3.74
N TYR A 48 -2.11 19.01 -3.18
CA TYR A 48 -2.17 19.29 -1.76
C TYR A 48 -3.55 19.84 -1.34
N PRO A 49 -4.07 19.49 -0.15
CA PRO A 49 -3.51 18.63 0.89
C PRO A 49 -3.86 17.12 0.75
N GLY A 50 -4.74 16.75 -0.17
CA GLY A 50 -5.26 15.37 -0.30
C GLY A 50 -4.20 14.32 -0.60
N ALA A 51 -3.21 14.69 -1.41
CA ALA A 51 -2.05 13.86 -1.71
C ALA A 51 -1.28 13.39 -0.45
N SER A 52 -1.12 14.27 0.55
CA SER A 52 -0.38 13.93 1.77
C SER A 52 -1.14 12.98 2.68
N ILE A 53 -2.46 13.15 2.75
CA ILE A 53 -3.34 12.25 3.51
C ILE A 53 -3.35 10.86 2.85
N PHE A 54 -3.49 10.81 1.53
CA PHE A 54 -3.43 9.58 0.74
C PHE A 54 -2.13 8.79 1.00
N ALA A 55 -0.99 9.47 0.91
CA ALA A 55 0.30 8.83 1.15
C ALA A 55 0.49 8.33 2.57
N GLN A 56 -0.01 9.07 3.57
CA GLN A 56 0.07 8.62 4.96
C GLN A 56 -0.70 7.31 5.16
N PHE A 57 -1.89 7.19 4.55
CA PHE A 57 -2.67 5.96 4.60
C PHE A 57 -2.02 4.81 3.82
N LEU A 58 -1.36 5.08 2.68
CA LEU A 58 -0.58 4.06 1.96
C LEU A 58 0.65 3.59 2.74
N ASN A 59 1.39 4.50 3.39
CA ASN A 59 2.52 4.15 4.26
C ASN A 59 2.07 3.34 5.48
N MET A 60 0.90 3.66 6.04
CA MET A 60 0.30 2.88 7.12
C MET A 60 -0.12 1.49 6.62
N ALA A 61 -0.72 1.41 5.43
CA ALA A 61 -1.10 0.13 4.83
C ALA A 61 0.12 -0.73 4.51
N SER A 62 1.22 -0.16 3.99
CA SER A 62 2.45 -0.91 3.69
C SER A 62 3.04 -1.54 4.96
N PHE A 63 2.99 -0.85 6.09
CA PHE A 63 3.37 -1.42 7.39
C PHE A 63 2.53 -2.64 7.74
N PHE A 64 1.20 -2.54 7.65
CA PHE A 64 0.33 -3.69 7.90
C PHE A 64 0.54 -4.84 6.90
N PHE A 65 0.83 -4.54 5.62
CA PHE A 65 1.13 -5.57 4.62
C PHE A 65 2.40 -6.36 4.93
N VAL A 66 3.45 -5.73 5.46
CA VAL A 66 4.65 -6.45 5.93
C VAL A 66 4.29 -7.48 7.00
N ILE A 67 3.44 -7.09 7.96
CA ILE A 67 2.96 -7.99 9.02
C ILE A 67 2.12 -9.13 8.42
N VAL A 68 1.24 -8.84 7.45
CA VAL A 68 0.43 -9.85 6.76
C VAL A 68 1.32 -10.86 6.04
N PHE A 69 2.34 -10.43 5.31
CA PHE A 69 3.24 -11.34 4.59
C PHE A 69 4.02 -12.23 5.56
N TYR A 70 4.50 -11.68 6.68
CA TYR A 70 5.15 -12.48 7.73
C TYR A 70 4.18 -13.50 8.34
N MET A 71 2.97 -13.07 8.70
CA MET A 71 1.94 -13.97 9.26
C MET A 71 1.55 -15.06 8.28
N ARG A 72 1.42 -14.73 6.99
CA ARG A 72 1.05 -15.69 5.94
C ARG A 72 2.14 -16.73 5.71
N HIS A 73 3.41 -16.30 5.73
CA HIS A 73 4.56 -17.22 5.71
C HIS A 73 4.51 -18.18 6.89
N ARG A 74 4.33 -17.65 8.10
CA ARG A 74 4.23 -18.46 9.33
C ARG A 74 3.07 -19.45 9.31
N GLN A 75 1.88 -19.02 8.90
CA GLN A 75 0.70 -19.89 8.75
C GLN A 75 0.96 -20.99 7.73
N ALA A 76 1.62 -20.68 6.61
CA ALA A 76 1.99 -21.67 5.62
C ALA A 76 2.97 -22.70 6.21
N VAL A 77 4.06 -22.25 6.83
CA VAL A 77 5.06 -23.16 7.44
C VAL A 77 4.42 -24.07 8.50
N GLU A 78 3.57 -23.53 9.37
CA GLU A 78 2.90 -24.27 10.44
C GLU A 78 1.86 -25.26 9.90
N TYR A 79 1.04 -24.85 8.92
CA TYR A 79 0.04 -25.71 8.29
C TYR A 79 0.68 -26.88 7.52
N TYR A 80 1.67 -26.60 6.68
CA TYR A 80 2.31 -27.62 5.85
C TYR A 80 3.28 -28.51 6.65
N GLY A 81 3.92 -27.96 7.70
CA GLY A 81 4.78 -28.73 8.59
C GLY A 81 4.00 -29.77 9.41
N HIS A 82 2.90 -29.34 10.05
CA HIS A 82 2.16 -30.21 10.98
C HIS A 82 1.20 -31.19 10.27
N ARG A 83 0.60 -30.81 9.13
CA ARG A 83 -0.40 -31.66 8.45
C ARG A 83 0.20 -32.63 7.44
N LEU A 84 1.31 -32.28 6.78
CA LEU A 84 1.89 -33.08 5.70
C LEU A 84 3.25 -33.72 6.06
N ASN A 85 3.75 -33.54 7.29
CA ASN A 85 5.09 -34.01 7.72
C ASN A 85 6.22 -33.60 6.76
N TRP A 86 6.06 -32.43 6.13
CA TRP A 86 6.91 -31.97 5.05
C TRP A 86 8.10 -31.13 5.58
N GLU A 87 8.78 -31.62 6.61
CA GLU A 87 9.79 -30.86 7.37
C GLU A 87 11.01 -30.40 6.54
N GLN A 88 11.33 -31.10 5.44
CA GLN A 88 12.54 -30.84 4.64
C GLN A 88 12.27 -30.66 3.14
N THR A 89 11.36 -29.77 2.73
CA THR A 89 11.13 -29.55 1.29
C THR A 89 11.21 -28.11 0.85
N ALA A 90 11.52 -27.96 -0.43
CA ALA A 90 11.64 -26.70 -1.17
C ALA A 90 10.48 -25.74 -0.90
N TRP A 91 9.31 -26.23 -0.48
CA TRP A 91 8.16 -25.42 -0.08
C TRP A 91 8.48 -24.36 0.98
N ARG A 92 9.32 -24.67 1.98
CA ARG A 92 9.72 -23.69 2.99
C ARG A 92 10.56 -22.57 2.38
N LYS A 93 11.45 -22.91 1.43
CA LYS A 93 12.24 -21.93 0.67
C LYS A 93 11.34 -21.07 -0.23
N VAL A 94 10.39 -21.68 -0.94
CA VAL A 94 9.41 -20.97 -1.79
C VAL A 94 8.58 -20.00 -0.95
N SER A 95 8.05 -20.44 0.19
CA SER A 95 7.28 -19.57 1.08
C SER A 95 8.13 -18.41 1.64
N LEU A 96 9.40 -18.64 1.95
CA LEU A 96 10.33 -17.60 2.36
C LEU A 96 10.58 -16.60 1.22
N THR A 97 10.81 -17.07 0.00
CA THR A 97 11.00 -16.21 -1.18
C THR A 97 9.76 -15.35 -1.44
N LEU A 98 8.56 -15.93 -1.36
CA LEU A 98 7.31 -15.19 -1.51
C LEU A 98 7.13 -14.11 -0.43
N MET A 99 7.54 -14.39 0.81
CA MET A 99 7.55 -13.38 1.88
C MET A 99 8.44 -12.20 1.52
N TRP A 100 9.67 -12.46 1.06
CA TRP A 100 10.62 -11.42 0.67
C TRP A 100 10.14 -10.61 -0.54
N VAL A 101 9.55 -11.26 -1.54
CA VAL A 101 8.94 -10.58 -2.70
C VAL A 101 7.78 -9.68 -2.25
N GLY A 102 6.95 -10.14 -1.32
CA GLY A 102 5.88 -9.34 -0.72
C GLY A 102 6.42 -8.11 0.02
N ILE A 103 7.45 -8.29 0.85
CA ILE A 103 8.12 -7.17 1.55
C ILE A 103 8.73 -6.19 0.54
N ALA A 104 9.43 -6.67 -0.48
CA ALA A 104 9.99 -5.81 -1.54
C ALA A 104 8.89 -5.00 -2.26
N SER A 105 7.72 -5.61 -2.47
CA SER A 105 6.57 -4.92 -3.05
C SER A 105 6.04 -3.80 -2.15
N THR A 106 6.07 -3.97 -0.81
CA THR A 106 5.68 -2.88 0.12
C THR A 106 6.63 -1.68 0.06
N ILE A 107 7.90 -1.89 -0.27
CA ILE A 107 8.86 -0.80 -0.51
C ILE A 107 8.46 -0.02 -1.78
N GLY A 108 8.00 -0.70 -2.82
CA GLY A 108 7.43 -0.02 -3.99
C GLY A 108 6.23 0.85 -3.62
N VAL A 109 5.34 0.37 -2.74
CA VAL A 109 4.18 1.13 -2.26
C VAL A 109 4.61 2.38 -1.48
N THR A 110 5.61 2.28 -0.59
CA THR A 110 6.11 3.46 0.13
C THR A 110 6.81 4.44 -0.80
N ILE A 111 7.57 3.97 -1.79
CA ILE A 111 8.19 4.86 -2.78
C ILE A 111 7.11 5.63 -3.53
N VAL A 112 6.08 4.98 -4.06
CA VAL A 112 4.98 5.65 -4.78
C VAL A 112 4.20 6.63 -3.89
N ALA A 113 4.04 6.32 -2.59
CA ALA A 113 3.37 7.21 -1.66
C ALA A 113 4.16 8.51 -1.36
N ASN A 114 5.49 8.41 -1.27
CA ASN A 114 6.35 9.52 -0.88
C ASN A 114 6.92 10.29 -2.08
N PHE A 115 7.35 9.59 -3.13
CA PHE A 115 7.83 10.17 -4.39
C PHE A 115 6.68 10.29 -5.37
N ARG A 116 5.93 11.38 -5.23
CA ARG A 116 4.85 11.74 -6.14
C ARG A 116 5.44 12.42 -7.37
N ALA A 117 4.77 12.34 -8.51
CA ALA A 117 5.07 13.20 -9.67
C ALA A 117 4.85 14.65 -9.23
N SER A 118 5.92 15.30 -8.78
CA SER A 118 5.85 16.63 -8.22
C SER A 118 5.44 17.60 -9.32
N SER A 119 4.32 18.27 -9.10
CA SER A 119 3.96 19.51 -9.80
C SER A 119 4.96 20.64 -9.54
N GLU A 120 6.11 20.38 -8.91
CA GLU A 120 7.23 21.31 -8.78
C GLU A 120 7.83 21.63 -10.15
N PHE A 121 7.95 20.66 -11.05
CA PHE A 121 8.37 20.92 -12.44
C PHE A 121 7.39 21.87 -13.17
N SER A 122 6.09 21.78 -12.85
CA SER A 122 5.08 22.69 -13.41
C SER A 122 5.13 24.10 -12.81
N LEU A 123 5.57 24.26 -11.55
CA LEU A 123 5.73 25.55 -10.89
C LEU A 123 7.03 26.25 -11.31
N GLU A 124 8.13 25.51 -11.50
CA GLU A 124 9.36 26.05 -12.11
C GLU A 124 9.11 26.49 -13.56
N LEU A 125 8.40 25.69 -14.37
CA LEU A 125 8.03 26.08 -15.73
C LEU A 125 7.11 27.30 -15.76
N ARG A 126 6.15 27.43 -14.84
CA ARG A 126 5.34 28.67 -14.71
C ARG A 126 6.20 29.86 -14.29
N SER A 127 7.15 29.69 -13.38
CA SER A 127 8.07 30.76 -12.98
C SER A 127 9.02 31.17 -14.10
N PHE A 128 9.39 30.26 -15.00
CA PHE A 128 10.22 30.56 -16.18
C PHE A 128 9.45 31.20 -17.33
N THR A 129 8.14 30.93 -17.44
CA THR A 129 7.29 31.51 -18.51
C THR A 129 6.85 32.95 -18.21
N PHE A 130 6.94 33.40 -16.96
CA PHE A 130 6.59 34.76 -16.51
C PHE A 130 7.82 35.67 -16.27
N LYS A 131 8.99 35.31 -16.80
CA LYS A 131 10.22 36.11 -16.75
C LYS A 131 10.68 36.44 -18.16
#